data_AF-A0A4S2E8N6-F1
#
_entry.id   AF-A0A4S2E8N6-F1
#
_cell.length_a   1.000
_cell.length_b   1.000
_cell.length_c   1.000
_cell.angle_alpha   90.00
_cell.angle_beta   90.00
_cell.angle_gamma   90.00
#
_symmetry.space_group_name_H-M   'P 1'
#
loop_
_entity.id
_entity.type
_entity.pdbx_description
1 polymer ?
#
loop_
_entity_poly.entity_id
_entity_poly.type
_entity_poly.pdbx_seq_one_letter_code
_entity_poly.pdbx_strand_id
1 'polypeptide(L)'
;MKNKNLFLVAIFLLSFILNGLTVYANNYRSEASLALKQLDTSKYFIAFKLPVAPHTKKQFQQIIATLNNCAQKMELNYMEKHAYMGHVLRDGKIDYARSFEEQNFYVYKLHQTHFLGNFGALGTDKAEYSYHYPMLKGYQVTIQPLKQVFTSRKNFEGIFFLETLDQEKYVTFLTLLNQDLNLAFKTHYTLNDYQITRQTELLLPSFEIDPSLKPISNYLLIFIVIALLIYFLLEWSQLRLCKLNGWSFSRSFFALASKPLAVLLLSISGDIWALYKKLDLTELLFKQLIGFLIVFCVIYLVMLTMYWVSLNNIKEHYFSTILFLLLSAVKVLLLTTLISSFAPIGSLLIDGYNTFSHTPTTASHKYAEFFPYVIGNNPVDDESNYEDLKNIYQIADHQGALLLDDGGSSYKQPSTVPSYLVSVTLNINYLNSYPLYDVDHHKIKIDPKIKQTILIFPINKKYLVAKRLEYERKATGVSQEYGIKVLYSDPKYNQGFKNIVTGKNIANEILRVITPGNVNHH
;
A
#
# COMPACT_ATOMS: atom_id res chain seq x y z
N MET A 1 32.50 27.17 -25.83
CA MET A 1 33.03 25.89 -25.30
C MET A 1 32.50 25.55 -23.90
N LYS A 2 32.46 26.47 -22.92
CA LYS A 2 32.00 26.17 -21.54
C LYS A 2 30.58 25.57 -21.42
N ASN A 3 29.61 26.03 -22.23
CA ASN A 3 28.22 25.56 -22.13
C ASN A 3 27.98 24.15 -22.68
N LYS A 4 28.75 23.69 -23.69
CA LYS A 4 28.54 22.38 -24.34
C LYS A 4 28.94 21.21 -23.45
N ASN A 5 30.05 21.36 -22.73
CA ASN A 5 30.51 20.36 -21.77
C ASN A 5 29.53 20.19 -20.60
N LEU A 6 28.85 21.26 -20.19
CA LEU A 6 27.80 21.19 -19.17
C LEU A 6 26.64 20.27 -19.61
N PHE A 7 26.20 20.37 -20.87
CA PHE A 7 25.16 19.49 -21.39
C PHE A 7 25.63 18.04 -21.51
N LEU A 8 26.88 17.79 -21.88
CA LEU A 8 27.44 16.43 -21.84
C LEU A 8 27.46 15.85 -20.43
N VAL A 9 27.84 16.64 -19.41
CA VAL A 9 27.78 16.21 -18.00
C VAL A 9 26.34 15.98 -17.55
N ALA A 10 25.41 16.84 -17.95
CA ALA A 10 23.98 16.68 -17.63
C ALA A 10 23.40 15.40 -18.26
N ILE A 11 23.70 15.13 -19.54
CA ILE A 11 23.31 13.88 -20.22
C ILE A 11 23.87 12.68 -19.47
N PHE A 12 25.15 12.71 -19.09
CA PHE A 12 25.77 11.63 -18.31
C PHE A 12 25.03 11.37 -17.00
N LEU A 13 24.83 12.41 -16.19
CA LEU A 13 24.20 12.29 -14.87
C LEU A 13 22.76 11.79 -14.98
N LEU A 14 21.97 12.35 -15.89
CA LEU A 14 20.58 11.95 -16.09
C LEU A 14 20.48 10.48 -16.55
N SER A 15 21.35 10.07 -17.48
CA SER A 15 21.41 8.68 -17.95
C SER A 15 21.90 7.71 -16.88
N PHE A 16 22.85 8.12 -16.04
CA PHE A 16 23.33 7.32 -14.92
C PHE A 16 22.23 7.12 -13.85
N ILE A 17 21.51 8.19 -13.49
CA ILE A 17 20.39 8.12 -12.54
C ILE A 17 19.25 7.27 -13.11
N LEU A 18 18.89 7.49 -14.38
CA LEU A 18 17.87 6.69 -15.06
C LEU A 18 18.24 5.21 -15.06
N ASN A 19 19.50 4.88 -15.34
CA ASN A 19 19.97 3.50 -15.31
C ASN A 19 19.84 2.90 -13.89
N GLY A 20 20.37 3.58 -12.88
CA GLY A 20 20.30 3.13 -11.48
C GLY A 20 18.86 2.88 -10.99
N LEU A 21 17.92 3.80 -11.31
CA LEU A 21 16.50 3.62 -10.97
C LEU A 21 15.87 2.44 -11.70
N THR A 22 16.20 2.25 -12.98
CA THR A 22 15.64 1.16 -13.78
C THR A 22 16.18 -0.19 -13.30
N VAL A 23 17.47 -0.29 -12.98
CA VAL A 23 18.09 -1.47 -12.36
C VAL A 23 17.39 -1.82 -11.06
N TYR A 24 17.22 -0.84 -10.16
CA TYR A 24 16.56 -1.04 -8.88
C TYR A 24 15.12 -1.52 -9.04
N ALA A 25 14.31 -0.81 -9.84
CA ALA A 25 12.91 -1.14 -10.04
C ALA A 25 12.71 -2.50 -10.71
N ASN A 26 13.56 -2.88 -11.66
CA ASN A 26 13.49 -4.17 -12.33
C ASN A 26 13.85 -5.33 -11.39
N ASN A 27 14.90 -5.17 -10.57
CA ASN A 27 15.32 -6.20 -9.63
C ASN A 27 14.34 -6.35 -8.47
N TYR A 28 13.79 -5.24 -7.96
CA TYR A 28 12.69 -5.29 -7.00
C TYR A 28 11.48 -6.04 -7.59
N ARG A 29 11.08 -5.75 -8.83
CA ARG A 29 9.98 -6.48 -9.51
C ARG A 29 10.26 -7.97 -9.65
N SER A 30 11.48 -8.30 -10.07
CA SER A 30 11.89 -9.69 -10.27
C SER A 30 11.86 -10.45 -8.94
N GLU A 31 12.42 -9.89 -7.87
CA GLU A 31 12.37 -10.51 -6.53
C GLU A 31 10.94 -10.59 -5.98
N ALA A 32 10.12 -9.54 -6.13
CA ALA A 32 8.71 -9.55 -5.73
C ALA A 32 7.93 -10.64 -6.47
N SER A 33 8.12 -10.75 -7.78
CA SER A 33 7.50 -11.79 -8.60
C SER A 33 8.00 -13.19 -8.23
N LEU A 34 9.29 -13.34 -7.92
CA LEU A 34 9.87 -14.59 -7.46
C LEU A 34 9.26 -15.00 -6.11
N ALA A 35 9.19 -14.07 -5.15
CA ALA A 35 8.58 -14.29 -3.85
C ALA A 35 7.11 -14.73 -3.98
N LEU A 36 6.29 -14.01 -4.78
CA LEU A 36 4.90 -14.39 -5.02
C LEU A 36 4.76 -15.76 -5.68
N LYS A 37 5.61 -16.07 -6.67
CA LYS A 37 5.62 -17.38 -7.34
C LYS A 37 6.03 -18.50 -6.38
N GLN A 38 6.97 -18.25 -5.48
CA GLN A 38 7.43 -19.24 -4.50
C GLN A 38 6.36 -19.50 -3.43
N LEU A 39 5.61 -18.47 -3.05
CA LEU A 39 4.48 -18.57 -2.13
C LEU A 39 3.23 -19.20 -2.75
N ASP A 40 3.17 -19.38 -4.07
CA ASP A 40 2.00 -19.93 -4.73
C ASP A 40 1.79 -21.40 -4.38
N THR A 41 0.74 -21.66 -3.60
CA THR A 41 0.36 -22.98 -3.13
C THR A 41 -0.61 -23.70 -4.08
N SER A 42 -1.18 -22.99 -5.06
CA SER A 42 -2.31 -23.46 -5.88
C SER A 42 -2.00 -24.70 -6.71
N LYS A 43 -0.71 -24.96 -6.97
CA LYS A 43 -0.26 -26.10 -7.76
C LYS A 43 -0.48 -27.44 -7.07
N TYR A 44 -0.51 -27.49 -5.73
CA TYR A 44 -0.59 -28.74 -4.98
C TYR A 44 -1.57 -28.71 -3.81
N PHE A 45 -2.11 -27.53 -3.47
CA PHE A 45 -2.89 -27.35 -2.27
C PHE A 45 -4.25 -26.70 -2.55
N ILE A 46 -5.26 -27.16 -1.80
CA ILE A 46 -6.54 -26.47 -1.66
C ILE A 46 -6.57 -25.83 -0.26
N ALA A 47 -6.86 -24.54 -0.24
CA ALA A 47 -6.87 -23.73 0.97
C ALA A 47 -8.23 -23.84 1.69
N PHE A 48 -8.22 -23.82 3.02
CA PHE A 48 -9.40 -23.80 3.87
C PHE A 48 -9.15 -22.98 5.14
N LYS A 49 -10.20 -22.41 5.70
CA LYS A 49 -10.15 -21.75 7.02
C LYS A 49 -10.76 -22.62 8.10
N LEU A 50 -10.40 -22.35 9.35
CA LEU A 50 -11.09 -22.95 10.49
C LEU A 50 -12.34 -22.14 10.80
N PRO A 51 -13.45 -22.79 11.21
CA PRO A 51 -14.70 -22.11 11.55
C PRO A 51 -14.59 -21.27 12.83
N VAL A 52 -13.55 -21.48 13.65
CA VAL A 52 -13.29 -20.72 14.88
C VAL A 52 -11.81 -20.43 15.06
N ALA A 53 -11.51 -19.19 15.43
CA ALA A 53 -10.19 -18.76 15.85
C ALA A 53 -9.90 -19.29 17.28
N PRO A 54 -8.79 -19.99 17.52
CA PRO A 54 -8.45 -20.49 18.84
C PRO A 54 -7.99 -19.35 19.75
N HIS A 55 -8.62 -19.20 20.92
CA HIS A 55 -8.26 -18.17 21.91
C HIS A 55 -7.22 -18.65 22.93
N THR A 56 -6.99 -19.96 23.03
CA THR A 56 -6.04 -20.54 23.98
C THR A 56 -5.13 -21.57 23.32
N LYS A 57 -3.91 -21.70 23.86
CA LYS A 57 -2.93 -22.70 23.41
C LYS A 57 -3.48 -24.12 23.48
N LYS A 58 -4.25 -24.43 24.53
CA LYS A 58 -4.85 -25.75 24.73
C LYS A 58 -5.90 -26.06 23.65
N GLN A 59 -6.76 -25.09 23.34
CA GLN A 59 -7.75 -25.22 22.27
C GLN A 59 -7.06 -25.43 20.92
N PHE A 60 -6.02 -24.66 20.63
CA PHE A 60 -5.26 -24.81 19.39
C PHE A 60 -4.55 -26.17 19.29
N GLN A 61 -3.94 -26.65 20.39
CA GLN A 61 -3.35 -28.00 20.44
C GLN A 61 -4.37 -29.10 20.14
N GLN A 62 -5.60 -28.98 20.63
CA GLN A 62 -6.68 -29.93 20.32
C GLN A 62 -7.06 -29.88 18.85
N ILE A 63 -7.20 -28.69 18.26
CA ILE A 63 -7.49 -28.52 16.82
C ILE A 63 -6.39 -29.18 15.97
N ILE A 64 -5.12 -28.90 16.27
CA ILE A 64 -3.98 -29.47 15.55
C ILE A 64 -3.90 -30.99 15.73
N ALA A 65 -4.23 -31.52 16.91
CA ALA A 65 -4.31 -32.96 17.12
C ALA A 65 -5.39 -33.61 16.25
N THR A 66 -6.56 -32.98 16.15
CA THR A 66 -7.64 -33.43 15.25
C THR A 66 -7.20 -33.39 13.79
N LEU A 67 -6.60 -32.28 13.33
CA LEU A 67 -6.07 -32.15 11.98
C LEU A 67 -5.02 -33.24 11.66
N ASN A 68 -4.09 -33.50 12.58
CA ASN A 68 -3.08 -34.54 12.42
C ASN A 68 -3.70 -35.94 12.28
N ASN A 69 -4.73 -36.23 13.08
CA ASN A 69 -5.45 -37.52 13.01
C ASN A 69 -6.18 -37.68 11.67
N CYS A 70 -6.90 -36.65 11.21
CA CYS A 70 -7.58 -36.66 9.92
C CYS A 70 -6.58 -36.81 8.77
N ALA A 71 -5.48 -36.06 8.80
CA ALA A 71 -4.42 -36.11 7.79
C ALA A 71 -3.74 -37.48 7.74
N GLN A 72 -3.50 -38.09 8.91
CA GLN A 72 -2.95 -39.44 8.99
C GLN A 72 -3.90 -40.51 8.42
N LYS A 73 -5.21 -40.44 8.74
CA LYS A 73 -6.22 -41.38 8.21
C LYS A 73 -6.33 -41.32 6.68
N MET A 74 -6.19 -40.12 6.11
CA MET A 74 -6.32 -39.88 4.68
C MET A 74 -4.99 -39.96 3.93
N GLU A 75 -3.88 -40.21 4.62
CA GLU A 75 -2.52 -40.15 4.09
C GLU A 75 -2.18 -38.83 3.38
N LEU A 76 -2.79 -37.72 3.84
CA LEU A 76 -2.57 -36.39 3.31
C LEU A 76 -1.58 -35.61 4.17
N ASN A 77 -0.96 -34.62 3.55
CA ASN A 77 -0.18 -33.62 4.25
C ASN A 77 -0.93 -32.28 4.25
N TYR A 78 -0.57 -31.39 5.16
CA TYR A 78 -1.15 -30.07 5.22
C TYR A 78 -0.16 -29.08 5.82
N MET A 79 -0.44 -27.80 5.65
CA MET A 79 0.31 -26.73 6.27
C MET A 79 -0.60 -25.61 6.75
N GLU A 80 -0.15 -24.91 7.77
CA GLU A 80 -0.71 -23.63 8.21
C GLU A 80 0.20 -22.52 7.69
N LYS A 81 -0.38 -21.50 7.07
CA LYS A 81 0.28 -20.26 6.72
C LYS A 81 -0.11 -19.18 7.71
N HIS A 82 0.89 -18.43 8.09
CA HIS A 82 0.78 -17.35 9.04
C HIS A 82 1.60 -16.15 8.56
N ALA A 83 0.96 -15.00 8.37
CA ALA A 83 1.64 -13.76 8.01
C ALA A 83 1.80 -12.88 9.25
N TYR A 84 2.91 -12.18 9.35
CA TYR A 84 3.13 -11.11 10.31
C TYR A 84 3.55 -9.86 9.54
N MET A 85 2.97 -8.71 9.84
CA MET A 85 3.41 -7.43 9.28
C MET A 85 3.40 -6.36 10.37
N GLY A 86 4.44 -5.54 10.40
CA GLY A 86 4.52 -4.45 11.37
C GLY A 86 5.77 -3.61 11.23
N HIS A 87 6.06 -2.86 12.29
CA HIS A 87 7.23 -2.00 12.39
C HIS A 87 8.07 -2.39 13.61
N VAL A 88 9.38 -2.29 13.47
CA VAL A 88 10.32 -2.70 14.53
C VAL A 88 10.16 -1.78 15.75
N LEU A 89 10.11 -2.36 16.95
CA LEU A 89 10.17 -1.62 18.21
C LEU A 89 11.64 -1.36 18.59
N ARG A 90 12.00 -0.09 18.77
CA ARG A 90 13.32 0.35 19.23
C ARG A 90 13.17 1.23 20.46
N ASP A 91 13.76 0.81 21.58
CA ASP A 91 13.70 1.54 22.85
C ASP A 91 12.26 1.86 23.33
N GLY A 92 11.33 0.92 23.09
CA GLY A 92 9.91 1.08 23.42
C GLY A 92 9.12 2.00 22.48
N LYS A 93 9.72 2.50 21.41
CA LYS A 93 9.07 3.30 20.36
C LYS A 93 9.03 2.55 19.04
N ILE A 94 7.95 2.75 18.27
CA ILE A 94 7.80 2.15 16.95
C ILE A 94 8.69 2.91 15.94
N ASP A 95 9.56 2.19 15.23
CA ASP A 95 10.38 2.72 14.14
C ASP A 95 9.64 2.55 12.80
N TYR A 96 8.83 3.56 12.44
CA TYR A 96 8.07 3.55 11.20
C TYR A 96 8.94 3.50 9.93
N ALA A 97 10.24 3.81 10.01
CA ALA A 97 11.16 3.70 8.89
C ALA A 97 11.61 2.25 8.62
N ARG A 98 11.34 1.33 9.55
CA ARG A 98 11.71 -0.09 9.45
C ARG A 98 10.46 -0.95 9.58
N SER A 99 9.78 -1.16 8.46
CA SER A 99 8.78 -2.21 8.36
C SER A 99 9.44 -3.58 8.29
N PHE A 100 8.69 -4.59 8.71
CA PHE A 100 9.02 -5.98 8.47
C PHE A 100 7.75 -6.77 8.16
N GLU A 101 7.91 -7.76 7.31
CA GLU A 101 6.86 -8.65 6.89
C GLU A 101 7.42 -10.08 6.85
N GLU A 102 6.75 -11.00 7.51
CA GLU A 102 7.20 -12.38 7.64
C GLU A 102 6.07 -13.34 7.29
N GLN A 103 6.38 -14.28 6.40
CA GLN A 103 5.45 -15.33 5.97
C GLN A 103 5.96 -16.67 6.51
N ASN A 104 5.26 -17.21 7.51
CA ASN A 104 5.62 -18.43 8.21
C ASN A 104 4.71 -19.58 7.76
N PHE A 105 5.32 -20.67 7.32
CA PHE A 105 4.64 -21.90 6.92
C PHE A 105 4.98 -23.02 7.91
N TYR A 106 3.96 -23.57 8.53
CA TYR A 106 4.08 -24.65 9.49
C TYR A 106 3.53 -25.93 8.88
N VAL A 107 4.41 -26.88 8.57
CA VAL A 107 4.08 -28.05 7.77
C VAL A 107 4.01 -29.30 8.63
N TYR A 108 2.97 -30.12 8.48
CA TYR A 108 2.80 -31.35 9.26
C TYR A 108 3.93 -32.36 9.01
N LYS A 109 4.17 -32.73 7.74
CA LYS A 109 5.31 -33.55 7.31
C LYS A 109 6.23 -32.74 6.41
N LEU A 110 7.14 -31.97 7.02
CA LEU A 110 8.03 -31.02 6.32
C LEU A 110 8.82 -31.67 5.17
N HIS A 111 9.44 -32.83 5.38
CA HIS A 111 10.27 -33.46 4.34
C HIS A 111 9.46 -34.15 3.23
N GLN A 112 8.14 -34.29 3.40
CA GLN A 112 7.26 -34.95 2.43
C GLN A 112 6.42 -33.95 1.63
N THR A 113 6.54 -32.64 1.90
CA THR A 113 5.73 -31.64 1.20
C THR A 113 6.31 -31.26 -0.16
N HIS A 114 5.43 -31.11 -1.15
CA HIS A 114 5.78 -30.55 -2.46
C HIS A 114 6.04 -29.05 -2.40
N PHE A 115 5.63 -28.35 -1.32
CA PHE A 115 5.79 -26.90 -1.19
C PHE A 115 7.27 -26.45 -1.16
N LEU A 116 8.17 -27.25 -0.57
CA LEU A 116 9.61 -26.95 -0.56
C LEU A 116 10.20 -26.89 -1.99
N GLY A 117 9.59 -27.60 -2.94
CA GLY A 117 9.96 -27.57 -4.35
C GLY A 117 9.82 -26.19 -4.99
N ASN A 118 8.88 -25.36 -4.50
CA ASN A 118 8.73 -23.97 -4.98
C ASN A 118 9.99 -23.14 -4.73
N PHE A 119 10.72 -23.44 -3.65
CA PHE A 119 11.93 -22.75 -3.24
C PHE A 119 13.21 -23.44 -3.74
N GLY A 120 13.08 -24.46 -4.59
CA GLY A 120 14.20 -25.24 -5.12
C GLY A 120 14.89 -26.15 -4.09
N ALA A 121 14.32 -26.32 -2.90
CA ALA A 121 14.86 -27.17 -1.84
C ALA A 121 14.18 -28.54 -1.87
N LEU A 122 14.62 -29.43 -2.76
CA LEU A 122 14.15 -30.82 -2.78
C LEU A 122 15.13 -31.72 -2.01
N GLY A 123 14.63 -32.45 -1.02
CA GLY A 123 15.38 -33.54 -0.37
C GLY A 123 16.51 -33.14 0.58
N THR A 124 16.51 -31.91 1.12
CA THR A 124 17.44 -31.54 2.19
C THR A 124 16.86 -31.87 3.57
N ASP A 125 17.66 -32.50 4.45
CA ASP A 125 17.24 -32.76 5.84
C ASP A 125 17.59 -31.57 6.74
N LYS A 126 16.90 -30.44 6.55
CA LYS A 126 16.97 -29.29 7.46
C LYS A 126 15.79 -29.29 8.42
N ALA A 127 16.04 -28.88 9.67
CA ALA A 127 15.01 -28.69 10.68
C ALA A 127 14.08 -27.51 10.37
N GLU A 128 14.58 -26.51 9.65
CA GLU A 128 13.82 -25.34 9.18
C GLU A 128 14.45 -24.74 7.93
N TYR A 129 13.67 -23.94 7.20
CA TYR A 129 14.10 -23.20 6.03
C TYR A 129 13.75 -21.73 6.18
N SER A 130 14.70 -20.85 5.88
CA SER A 130 14.47 -19.40 5.89
C SER A 130 14.97 -18.79 4.59
N TYR A 131 14.14 -17.98 3.96
CA TYR A 131 14.41 -17.33 2.69
C TYR A 131 14.34 -15.82 2.86
N HIS A 132 15.38 -15.13 2.40
CA HIS A 132 15.52 -13.68 2.47
C HIS A 132 15.67 -13.14 1.07
N TYR A 133 15.08 -11.96 0.83
CA TYR A 133 15.04 -11.32 -0.47
C TYR A 133 15.75 -9.96 -0.34
N PRO A 134 16.99 -9.81 -0.86
CA PRO A 134 17.81 -8.62 -0.64
C PRO A 134 17.17 -7.29 -1.04
N MET A 135 16.34 -7.28 -2.07
CA MET A 135 15.62 -6.07 -2.53
C MET A 135 14.32 -5.83 -1.75
N LEU A 136 13.74 -6.87 -1.15
CA LEU A 136 12.55 -6.78 -0.29
C LEU A 136 12.98 -6.64 1.18
N LYS A 137 13.52 -5.48 1.53
CA LYS A 137 14.04 -5.24 2.89
C LYS A 137 12.95 -5.46 3.93
N GLY A 138 13.27 -6.27 4.95
CA GLY A 138 12.34 -6.61 6.03
C GLY A 138 11.38 -7.74 5.68
N TYR A 139 11.38 -8.25 4.45
CA TYR A 139 10.56 -9.39 4.04
C TYR A 139 11.34 -10.72 4.16
N GLN A 140 10.73 -11.70 4.84
CA GLN A 140 11.27 -13.05 4.95
C GLN A 140 10.19 -14.13 4.91
N VAL A 141 10.59 -15.32 4.46
CA VAL A 141 9.74 -16.51 4.46
C VAL A 141 10.40 -17.58 5.32
N THR A 142 9.67 -18.20 6.24
CA THR A 142 10.14 -19.38 6.97
C THR A 142 9.24 -20.58 6.73
N ILE A 143 9.83 -21.77 6.65
CA ILE A 143 9.13 -23.04 6.52
C ILE A 143 9.66 -23.96 7.60
N GLN A 144 8.77 -24.32 8.53
CA GLN A 144 9.10 -25.01 9.77
C GLN A 144 8.15 -26.19 10.00
N PRO A 145 8.53 -27.19 10.80
CA PRO A 145 7.62 -28.26 11.17
C PRO A 145 6.52 -27.73 12.09
N LEU A 146 5.30 -28.25 11.95
CA LEU A 146 4.10 -27.80 12.65
C LEU A 146 4.24 -27.75 14.18
N LYS A 147 5.08 -28.60 14.75
CA LYS A 147 5.39 -28.60 16.19
C LYS A 147 5.94 -27.26 16.69
N GLN A 148 6.61 -26.49 15.83
CA GLN A 148 7.19 -25.20 16.21
C GLN A 148 6.14 -24.13 16.52
N VAL A 149 4.90 -24.25 15.98
CA VAL A 149 3.82 -23.29 16.26
C VAL A 149 3.59 -23.10 17.76
N PHE A 150 3.76 -24.16 18.55
CA PHE A 150 3.52 -24.12 20.00
C PHE A 150 4.62 -23.40 20.80
N THR A 151 5.76 -23.13 20.20
CA THR A 151 6.91 -22.47 20.85
C THR A 151 7.19 -21.09 20.27
N SER A 152 6.98 -20.89 18.97
CA SER A 152 7.32 -19.65 18.28
C SER A 152 6.24 -18.56 18.39
N ARG A 153 4.97 -18.93 18.64
CA ARG A 153 3.83 -18.01 18.50
C ARG A 153 3.13 -17.65 19.81
N LYS A 154 2.61 -16.41 19.84
CA LYS A 154 1.75 -15.86 20.89
C LYS A 154 0.26 -15.88 20.53
N ASN A 155 -0.08 -15.92 19.24
CA ASN A 155 -1.44 -16.06 18.73
C ASN A 155 -1.56 -17.30 17.81
N PHE A 156 -2.79 -17.69 17.49
CA PHE A 156 -3.10 -18.92 16.74
C PHE A 156 -4.00 -18.67 15.51
N GLU A 157 -3.98 -17.43 15.01
CA GLU A 157 -4.63 -17.06 13.76
C GLU A 157 -3.86 -17.64 12.57
N GLY A 158 -4.52 -17.98 11.47
CA GLY A 158 -3.83 -18.55 10.32
C GLY A 158 -4.80 -19.22 9.35
N ILE A 159 -4.28 -19.51 8.17
CA ILE A 159 -5.04 -20.18 7.12
C ILE A 159 -4.37 -21.50 6.78
N PHE A 160 -5.18 -22.52 6.50
CA PHE A 160 -4.71 -23.88 6.30
C PHE A 160 -4.76 -24.26 4.83
N PHE A 161 -3.87 -25.15 4.44
CA PHE A 161 -3.73 -25.65 3.08
C PHE A 161 -3.59 -27.16 3.15
N LEU A 162 -4.52 -27.89 2.52
CA LEU A 162 -4.46 -29.33 2.39
C LEU A 162 -3.74 -29.71 1.10
N GLU A 163 -2.76 -30.61 1.19
CA GLU A 163 -1.94 -31.04 0.05
C GLU A 163 -2.67 -32.06 -0.82
N THR A 164 -3.65 -31.58 -1.60
CA THR A 164 -4.41 -32.36 -2.59
C THR A 164 -5.05 -31.41 -3.61
N LEU A 165 -5.20 -31.87 -4.85
CA LEU A 165 -6.06 -31.23 -5.86
C LEU A 165 -7.34 -32.02 -6.11
N ASP A 166 -7.43 -33.22 -5.54
CA ASP A 166 -8.60 -34.09 -5.63
C ASP A 166 -9.71 -33.54 -4.71
N GLN A 167 -10.78 -33.05 -5.34
CA GLN A 167 -11.92 -32.45 -4.66
C GLN A 167 -12.67 -33.45 -3.78
N GLU A 168 -12.73 -34.73 -4.15
CA GLU A 168 -13.40 -35.76 -3.36
C GLU A 168 -12.62 -36.03 -2.07
N LYS A 169 -11.30 -36.16 -2.17
CA LYS A 169 -10.42 -36.28 -0.99
C LYS A 169 -10.49 -35.05 -0.09
N TYR A 170 -10.54 -33.86 -0.68
CA TYR A 170 -10.66 -32.60 0.05
C TYR A 170 -11.98 -32.53 0.84
N VAL A 171 -13.12 -32.80 0.19
CA VAL A 171 -14.44 -32.80 0.85
C VAL A 171 -14.53 -33.88 1.93
N THR A 172 -13.97 -35.07 1.67
CA THR A 172 -13.93 -36.16 2.64
C THR A 172 -13.10 -35.78 3.87
N PHE A 173 -11.93 -35.18 3.67
CA PHE A 173 -11.08 -34.68 4.74
C PHE A 173 -11.81 -33.63 5.59
N LEU A 174 -12.45 -32.63 4.96
CA LEU A 174 -13.20 -31.60 5.68
C LEU A 174 -14.41 -32.17 6.42
N THR A 175 -15.07 -33.18 5.88
CA THR A 175 -16.21 -33.84 6.54
C THR A 175 -15.77 -34.54 7.82
N LEU A 176 -14.65 -35.28 7.76
CA LEU A 176 -14.06 -35.93 8.94
C LEU A 176 -13.59 -34.90 9.97
N LEU A 177 -12.89 -33.85 9.52
CA LEU A 177 -12.45 -32.75 10.37
C LEU A 177 -13.63 -32.08 11.08
N ASN A 178 -14.71 -31.81 10.34
CA ASN A 178 -15.90 -31.16 10.86
C ASN A 178 -16.61 -32.00 11.93
N GLN A 179 -16.73 -33.31 11.69
CA GLN A 179 -17.30 -34.24 12.67
C GLN A 179 -16.47 -34.28 13.95
N ASP A 180 -15.15 -34.45 13.84
CA ASP A 180 -14.26 -34.55 14.99
C ASP A 180 -14.19 -33.22 15.77
N LEU A 181 -14.22 -32.07 15.09
CA LEU A 181 -14.26 -30.75 15.74
C LEU A 181 -15.60 -30.49 16.43
N ASN A 182 -16.73 -30.80 15.80
CA ASN A 182 -18.05 -30.63 16.42
C ASN A 182 -18.22 -31.51 17.65
N LEU A 183 -17.68 -32.73 17.64
CA LEU A 183 -17.65 -33.60 18.81
C LEU A 183 -16.74 -33.06 19.92
N ALA A 184 -15.52 -32.61 19.57
CA ALA A 184 -14.54 -32.13 20.54
C ALA A 184 -14.97 -30.82 21.22
N PHE A 185 -15.59 -29.91 20.48
CA PHE A 185 -15.96 -28.57 20.95
C PHE A 185 -17.46 -28.39 21.21
N LYS A 186 -18.29 -29.42 20.99
CA LYS A 186 -19.76 -29.39 21.14
C LYS A 186 -20.40 -28.27 20.32
N THR A 187 -19.96 -28.14 19.08
CA THR A 187 -20.37 -27.10 18.12
C THR A 187 -21.17 -27.71 16.97
N HIS A 188 -21.74 -26.86 16.11
CA HIS A 188 -22.56 -27.27 14.97
C HIS A 188 -22.06 -26.59 13.68
N TYR A 189 -20.75 -26.68 13.42
CA TYR A 189 -20.16 -26.15 12.20
C TYR A 189 -20.60 -26.93 10.97
N THR A 190 -20.65 -26.24 9.84
CA THR A 190 -20.98 -26.76 8.52
C THR A 190 -19.77 -26.67 7.59
N LEU A 191 -19.79 -27.40 6.47
CA LEU A 191 -18.69 -27.37 5.49
C LEU A 191 -18.49 -25.98 4.86
N ASN A 192 -19.53 -25.16 4.79
CA ASN A 192 -19.44 -23.80 4.27
C ASN A 192 -18.56 -22.89 5.13
N ASP A 193 -18.47 -23.18 6.44
CA ASP A 193 -17.68 -22.37 7.37
C ASP A 193 -16.16 -22.49 7.14
N TYR A 194 -15.72 -23.53 6.41
CA TYR A 194 -14.32 -23.77 6.04
C TYR A 194 -13.92 -23.10 4.73
N GLN A 195 -14.88 -22.57 3.96
CA GLN A 195 -14.62 -22.01 2.64
C GLN A 195 -13.93 -20.66 2.73
N ILE A 196 -12.93 -20.47 1.88
CA ILE A 196 -12.31 -19.18 1.65
C ILE A 196 -13.19 -18.42 0.67
N THR A 197 -13.61 -17.24 1.08
CA THR A 197 -14.53 -16.40 0.30
C THR A 197 -13.82 -15.23 -0.37
N ARG A 198 -12.64 -14.86 0.12
CA ARG A 198 -11.90 -13.67 -0.33
C ARG A 198 -10.43 -13.97 -0.56
N GLN A 199 -9.81 -13.28 -1.52
CA GLN A 199 -8.38 -13.43 -1.80
C GLN A 199 -7.49 -12.88 -0.67
N THR A 200 -7.95 -11.89 0.08
CA THR A 200 -7.24 -11.30 1.23
C THR A 200 -7.04 -12.32 2.36
N GLU A 201 -7.95 -13.28 2.50
CA GLU A 201 -7.83 -14.38 3.46
C GLU A 201 -6.61 -15.29 3.16
N LEU A 202 -6.08 -15.30 1.93
CA LEU A 202 -4.88 -16.06 1.57
C LEU A 202 -3.57 -15.47 2.12
N LEU A 203 -3.63 -14.33 2.80
CA LEU A 203 -2.48 -13.66 3.44
C LEU A 203 -1.32 -13.42 2.46
N LEU A 204 -1.61 -13.02 1.23
CA LEU A 204 -0.59 -12.74 0.22
C LEU A 204 0.13 -11.41 0.55
N PRO A 205 1.46 -11.34 0.41
CA PRO A 205 2.21 -10.11 0.65
C PRO A 205 1.89 -9.07 -0.42
N SER A 206 1.88 -7.80 -0.01
CA SER A 206 1.73 -6.66 -0.91
C SER A 206 3.07 -6.01 -1.20
N PHE A 207 3.67 -6.32 -2.35
CA PHE A 207 4.89 -5.65 -2.80
C PHE A 207 4.54 -4.40 -3.59
N GLU A 208 4.48 -3.26 -2.91
CA GLU A 208 4.27 -1.98 -3.57
C GLU A 208 5.59 -1.40 -4.07
N ILE A 209 5.69 -1.25 -5.38
CA ILE A 209 6.71 -0.39 -5.98
C ILE A 209 6.20 1.02 -5.84
N ASP A 210 7.05 1.90 -5.28
CA ASP A 210 6.74 3.31 -5.15
C ASP A 210 6.18 3.84 -6.50
N PRO A 211 4.90 4.25 -6.53
CA PRO A 211 4.23 4.66 -7.77
C PRO A 211 4.90 5.88 -8.40
N SER A 212 5.72 6.62 -7.65
CA SER A 212 6.49 7.77 -8.12
C SER A 212 7.71 7.38 -8.99
N LEU A 213 8.22 6.14 -8.90
CA LEU A 213 9.41 5.73 -9.65
C LEU A 213 9.21 5.73 -11.17
N LYS A 214 8.03 5.28 -11.63
CA LYS A 214 7.68 5.26 -13.06
C LYS A 214 7.61 6.67 -13.68
N PRO A 215 6.89 7.64 -13.10
CA PRO A 215 6.89 9.01 -13.63
C PRO A 215 8.27 9.66 -13.56
N ILE A 216 9.05 9.44 -12.49
CA ILE A 216 10.44 9.94 -12.39
C ILE A 216 11.29 9.42 -13.56
N SER A 217 11.24 8.11 -13.84
CA SER A 217 11.94 7.49 -14.97
C SER A 217 11.55 8.12 -16.31
N ASN A 218 10.25 8.37 -16.53
CA ASN A 218 9.77 9.01 -17.75
C ASN A 218 10.26 10.46 -17.89
N TYR A 219 10.23 11.24 -16.81
CA TYR A 219 10.74 12.61 -16.81
C TYR A 219 12.24 12.67 -17.10
N LEU A 220 13.04 11.77 -16.51
CA LEU A 220 14.47 11.68 -16.78
C LEU A 220 14.76 11.42 -18.27
N LEU A 221 13.99 10.51 -18.90
CA LEU A 221 14.13 10.25 -20.33
C LEU A 221 13.82 11.48 -21.19
N ILE A 222 12.77 12.22 -20.85
CA ILE A 222 12.43 13.48 -21.54
C ILE A 222 13.54 14.52 -21.35
N PHE A 223 14.10 14.65 -20.15
CA PHE A 223 15.21 15.57 -19.88
C PHE A 223 16.47 15.22 -20.67
N ILE A 224 16.78 13.93 -20.84
CA ILE A 224 17.88 13.47 -21.68
C ILE A 224 17.67 13.92 -23.13
N VAL A 225 16.45 13.69 -23.69
CA VAL A 225 16.11 14.13 -25.06
C VAL A 225 16.26 15.65 -25.21
N ILE A 226 15.76 16.44 -24.27
CA ILE A 226 15.89 17.90 -24.32
C ILE A 226 17.35 18.35 -24.23
N ALA A 227 18.14 17.77 -23.34
CA ALA A 227 19.55 18.09 -23.21
C ALA A 227 20.32 17.78 -24.51
N LEU A 228 19.98 16.69 -25.18
CA LEU A 228 20.53 16.32 -26.49
C LEU A 228 20.12 17.31 -27.57
N LEU A 229 18.84 17.69 -27.65
CA LEU A 229 18.36 18.68 -28.62
C LEU A 229 19.08 20.03 -28.46
N ILE A 230 19.26 20.49 -27.23
CA ILE A 230 19.99 21.73 -26.95
C ILE A 230 21.47 21.58 -27.34
N TYR A 231 22.09 20.43 -27.05
CA TYR A 231 23.48 20.16 -27.47
C TYR A 231 23.64 20.27 -28.99
N PHE A 232 22.75 19.64 -29.77
CA PHE A 232 22.82 19.70 -31.24
C PHE A 232 22.52 21.08 -31.80
N LEU A 233 21.64 21.86 -31.17
CA LEU A 233 21.44 23.27 -31.50
C LEU A 233 22.72 24.09 -31.30
N LEU A 234 23.47 23.84 -30.23
CA LEU A 234 24.76 24.48 -30.00
C LEU A 234 25.84 24.02 -31.01
N GLU A 235 25.66 22.88 -31.67
CA GLU A 235 26.53 22.36 -32.74
C GLU A 235 26.09 22.73 -34.16
N TRP A 236 25.03 23.52 -34.31
CA TRP A 236 24.51 23.92 -35.62
C TRP A 236 25.58 24.57 -36.51
N SER A 237 26.40 25.45 -35.95
CA SER A 237 27.46 26.13 -36.70
C SER A 237 28.52 25.15 -37.23
N GLN A 238 28.82 24.09 -36.48
CA GLN A 238 29.75 23.05 -36.91
C GLN A 238 29.13 22.15 -37.98
N LEU A 239 27.84 21.82 -37.85
CA LEU A 239 27.11 21.09 -38.88
C LEU A 239 27.14 21.82 -40.23
N ARG A 240 26.94 23.15 -40.21
CA ARG A 240 27.05 24.00 -41.39
C ARG A 240 28.45 23.98 -42.01
N LEU A 241 29.50 24.08 -41.20
CA LEU A 241 30.89 23.98 -41.67
C LEU A 241 31.18 22.62 -42.30
N CYS A 242 30.73 21.52 -41.69
CA CYS A 242 30.87 20.17 -42.27
C CYS A 242 30.20 20.08 -43.66
N LYS A 243 28.97 20.60 -43.78
CA LYS A 243 28.23 20.60 -45.06
C LYS A 243 28.90 21.47 -46.12
N LEU A 244 29.39 22.65 -45.75
CA LEU A 244 30.14 23.55 -46.65
C LEU A 244 31.45 22.91 -47.13
N ASN A 245 32.08 22.09 -46.29
CA ASN A 245 33.27 21.30 -46.64
C ASN A 245 32.94 20.03 -47.44
N GLY A 246 31.71 19.87 -47.93
CA GLY A 246 31.29 18.76 -48.78
C GLY A 246 31.10 17.42 -48.05
N TRP A 247 30.98 17.42 -46.72
CA TRP A 247 30.77 16.17 -45.98
C TRP A 247 29.35 15.64 -46.21
N SER A 248 29.22 14.32 -46.36
CA SER A 248 27.90 13.66 -46.36
C SER A 248 27.21 13.81 -45.01
N PHE A 249 25.88 13.64 -44.99
CA PHE A 249 25.09 13.68 -43.76
C PHE A 249 25.62 12.66 -42.73
N SER A 250 25.86 11.41 -43.15
CA SER A 250 26.35 10.35 -42.24
C SER A 250 27.70 10.72 -41.61
N ARG A 251 28.63 11.28 -42.40
CA ARG A 251 29.94 11.72 -41.88
C ARG A 251 29.80 12.87 -40.88
N SER A 252 28.90 13.81 -41.16
CA SER A 252 28.60 14.94 -40.27
C SER A 252 27.89 14.49 -38.98
N PHE A 253 26.98 13.52 -39.08
CA PHE A 253 26.27 12.92 -37.96
C PHE A 253 27.24 12.23 -36.99
N PHE A 254 28.08 11.31 -37.47
CA PHE A 254 29.02 10.63 -36.58
C PHE A 254 30.06 11.57 -35.97
N ALA A 255 30.49 12.63 -36.68
CA ALA A 255 31.43 13.61 -36.14
C ALA A 255 30.84 14.39 -34.95
N LEU A 256 29.56 14.75 -34.99
CA LEU A 256 28.91 15.59 -33.97
C LEU A 256 28.19 14.78 -32.89
N ALA A 257 27.59 13.65 -33.26
CA ALA A 257 26.83 12.78 -32.35
C ALA A 257 27.71 11.79 -31.57
N SER A 258 28.96 11.53 -31.99
CA SER A 258 29.86 10.60 -31.30
C SER A 258 30.09 10.94 -29.83
N LYS A 259 30.24 12.22 -29.48
CA LYS A 259 30.45 12.66 -28.09
C LYS A 259 29.24 12.39 -27.19
N PRO A 260 28.02 12.88 -27.50
CA PRO A 260 26.85 12.57 -26.67
C PRO A 260 26.50 11.08 -26.67
N LEU A 261 26.69 10.37 -27.79
CA LEU A 261 26.49 8.91 -27.83
C LEU A 261 27.50 8.17 -26.96
N ALA A 262 28.78 8.57 -26.96
CA ALA A 262 29.78 7.97 -26.08
C ALA A 262 29.46 8.21 -24.61
N VAL A 263 28.95 9.40 -24.25
CA VAL A 263 28.51 9.70 -22.88
C VAL A 263 27.30 8.85 -22.47
N LEU A 264 26.34 8.66 -23.37
CA LEU A 264 25.22 7.75 -23.15
C LEU A 264 25.70 6.30 -22.98
N LEU A 265 26.67 5.86 -23.78
CA LEU A 265 27.27 4.52 -23.62
C LEU A 265 28.03 4.38 -22.29
N LEU A 266 28.63 5.45 -21.75
CA LEU A 266 29.26 5.41 -20.43
C LEU A 266 28.25 5.15 -19.31
N SER A 267 26.95 5.38 -19.50
CA SER A 267 25.95 4.99 -18.49
C SER A 267 25.80 3.46 -18.36
N ILE A 268 26.32 2.66 -19.31
CA ILE A 268 26.42 1.20 -19.22
C ILE A 268 27.35 0.76 -18.07
N SER A 269 28.23 1.65 -17.59
CA SER A 269 28.99 1.40 -16.35
C SER A 269 28.08 1.08 -15.15
N GLY A 270 26.84 1.59 -15.13
CA GLY A 270 25.81 1.20 -14.16
C GLY A 270 25.37 -0.26 -14.27
N ASP A 271 25.34 -0.82 -15.48
CA ASP A 271 25.01 -2.22 -15.73
C ASP A 271 26.15 -3.14 -15.27
N ILE A 272 27.41 -2.72 -15.46
CA ILE A 272 28.59 -3.44 -14.95
C ILE A 272 28.57 -3.48 -13.41
N TRP A 273 28.20 -2.37 -12.76
CA TRP A 273 28.01 -2.34 -11.31
C TRP A 273 26.86 -3.27 -10.87
N ALA A 274 25.77 -3.31 -11.63
CA ALA A 274 24.65 -4.21 -11.36
C ALA A 274 25.03 -5.69 -11.53
N LEU A 275 25.81 -6.05 -12.55
CA LEU A 275 26.42 -7.37 -12.73
C LEU A 275 27.27 -7.76 -11.53
N TYR A 276 28.13 -6.84 -11.05
CA TYR A 276 28.95 -7.08 -9.86
C TYR A 276 28.09 -7.38 -8.61
N LYS A 277 26.89 -6.78 -8.53
CA LYS A 277 25.91 -7.03 -7.47
C LYS A 277 25.02 -8.26 -7.72
N LYS A 278 25.28 -9.05 -8.77
CA LYS A 278 24.51 -10.26 -9.16
C LYS A 278 23.03 -9.98 -9.41
N LEU A 279 22.72 -8.78 -9.92
CA LEU A 279 21.38 -8.39 -10.30
C LEU A 279 21.00 -8.95 -11.67
N ASP A 280 19.71 -9.24 -11.87
CA ASP A 280 19.20 -9.65 -13.18
C ASP A 280 19.06 -8.44 -14.10
N LEU A 281 19.57 -8.61 -15.33
CA LEU A 281 19.70 -7.59 -16.36
C LEU A 281 19.04 -7.99 -17.67
N THR A 282 18.53 -9.22 -17.81
CA THR A 282 18.05 -9.72 -19.10
C THR A 282 16.92 -8.87 -19.68
N GLU A 283 15.88 -8.59 -18.88
CA GLU A 283 14.81 -7.67 -19.30
C GLU A 283 15.26 -6.20 -19.36
N LEU A 284 16.24 -5.83 -18.53
CA LEU A 284 16.73 -4.46 -18.42
C LEU A 284 17.44 -4.02 -19.71
N LEU A 285 18.36 -4.86 -20.20
CA LEU A 285 19.14 -4.59 -21.41
C LEU A 285 18.23 -4.39 -22.62
N PHE A 286 17.15 -5.16 -22.73
CA PHE A 286 16.17 -5.00 -23.80
C PHE A 286 15.41 -3.66 -23.71
N LYS A 287 14.94 -3.29 -22.51
CA LYS A 287 14.24 -2.00 -22.27
C LYS A 287 15.17 -0.81 -22.52
N GLN A 288 16.42 -0.90 -22.07
CA GLN A 288 17.43 0.12 -22.33
C GLN A 288 17.69 0.24 -23.84
N LEU A 289 17.92 -0.87 -24.55
CA LEU A 289 18.18 -0.86 -25.99
C LEU A 289 17.03 -0.18 -26.77
N ILE A 290 15.77 -0.45 -26.40
CA ILE A 290 14.61 0.25 -26.97
C ILE A 290 14.67 1.75 -26.67
N GLY A 291 14.93 2.14 -25.42
CA GLY A 291 15.07 3.55 -25.04
C GLY A 291 16.19 4.27 -25.81
N PHE A 292 17.35 3.64 -25.93
CA PHE A 292 18.48 4.11 -26.73
C PHE A 292 18.10 4.25 -28.22
N LEU A 293 17.37 3.28 -28.77
CA LEU A 293 16.91 3.32 -30.16
C LEU A 293 15.93 4.49 -30.40
N ILE A 294 14.99 4.73 -29.47
CA ILE A 294 14.08 5.88 -29.54
C ILE A 294 14.87 7.19 -29.53
N VAL A 295 15.80 7.35 -28.58
CA VAL A 295 16.65 8.54 -28.47
C VAL A 295 17.48 8.73 -29.74
N PHE A 296 18.08 7.66 -30.26
CA PHE A 296 18.84 7.69 -31.51
C PHE A 296 18.00 8.13 -32.71
N CYS A 297 16.80 7.56 -32.89
CA CYS A 297 15.88 7.93 -33.97
C CYS A 297 15.47 9.41 -33.91
N VAL A 298 15.16 9.92 -32.71
CA VAL A 298 14.81 11.34 -32.51
C VAL A 298 15.98 12.24 -32.88
N ILE A 299 17.19 11.95 -32.40
CA ILE A 299 18.40 12.73 -32.73
C ILE A 299 18.67 12.70 -34.23
N TYR A 300 18.59 11.52 -34.85
CA TYR A 300 18.87 11.34 -36.27
C TYR A 300 17.91 12.18 -37.12
N LEU A 301 16.61 12.15 -36.84
CA LEU A 301 15.61 12.94 -37.54
C LEU A 301 15.83 14.46 -37.37
N VAL A 302 16.13 14.91 -36.14
CA VAL A 302 16.39 16.33 -35.88
C VAL A 302 17.67 16.79 -36.59
N MET A 303 18.76 16.03 -36.50
CA MET A 303 19.97 16.37 -37.22
C MET A 303 19.80 16.33 -38.75
N LEU A 304 18.99 15.41 -39.28
CA LEU A 304 18.70 15.33 -40.71
C LEU A 304 17.97 16.59 -41.19
N THR A 305 16.96 17.03 -40.45
CA THR A 305 16.22 18.27 -40.77
C THR A 305 17.11 19.51 -40.64
N MET A 306 17.95 19.59 -39.59
CA MET A 306 18.96 20.64 -39.46
C MET A 306 19.93 20.66 -40.65
N TYR A 307 20.42 19.49 -41.07
CA TYR A 307 21.35 19.38 -42.19
C TYR A 307 20.72 19.85 -43.50
N TRP A 308 19.46 19.51 -43.76
CA TRP A 308 18.72 19.97 -44.95
C TRP A 308 18.58 21.49 -44.98
N VAL A 309 18.28 22.10 -43.83
CA VAL A 309 17.97 23.52 -43.69
C VAL A 309 19.21 24.43 -43.59
N SER A 310 20.34 23.91 -43.11
CA SER A 310 21.56 24.64 -42.72
C SER A 310 22.23 25.59 -43.74
N LEU A 311 21.86 25.58 -45.02
CA LEU A 311 22.43 26.49 -46.04
C LEU A 311 21.46 27.59 -46.48
N ASN A 312 20.21 27.56 -46.02
CA ASN A 312 19.20 28.55 -46.37
C ASN A 312 18.84 29.35 -45.12
N ASN A 313 19.38 30.58 -45.03
CA ASN A 313 19.20 31.46 -43.88
C ASN A 313 17.73 31.70 -43.51
N ILE A 314 16.82 31.74 -44.50
CA ILE A 314 15.38 31.95 -44.25
C ILE A 314 14.77 30.69 -43.61
N LYS A 315 15.00 29.52 -44.22
CA LYS A 315 14.51 28.24 -43.69
C LYS A 315 15.11 27.94 -42.31
N GLU A 316 16.37 28.30 -42.10
CA GLU A 316 17.08 28.18 -40.82
C GLU A 316 16.44 29.05 -39.74
N HIS A 317 16.13 30.32 -40.05
CA HIS A 317 15.46 31.21 -39.12
C HIS A 317 14.08 30.68 -38.70
N TYR A 318 13.27 30.20 -39.65
CA TYR A 318 11.97 29.60 -39.36
C TYR A 318 12.10 28.31 -38.55
N PHE A 319 12.99 27.39 -38.93
CA PHE A 319 13.20 26.13 -38.21
C PHE A 319 13.69 26.37 -36.78
N SER A 320 14.66 27.26 -36.59
CA SER A 320 15.17 27.62 -35.26
C SER A 320 14.07 28.26 -34.40
N THR A 321 13.22 29.10 -34.98
CA THR A 321 12.12 29.75 -34.26
C THR A 321 11.05 28.73 -33.85
N ILE A 322 10.66 27.84 -34.77
CA ILE A 322 9.69 26.77 -34.49
C ILE A 322 10.24 25.83 -33.41
N LEU A 323 11.50 25.43 -33.51
CA LEU A 323 12.14 24.55 -32.53
C LEU A 323 12.29 25.23 -31.17
N PHE A 324 12.61 26.52 -31.14
CA PHE A 324 12.65 27.30 -29.90
C PHE A 324 11.28 27.40 -29.23
N LEU A 325 10.22 27.66 -30.01
CA LEU A 325 8.85 27.66 -29.52
C LEU A 325 8.41 26.28 -29.00
N LEU A 326 8.76 25.21 -29.73
CA LEU A 326 8.44 23.84 -29.33
C LEU A 326 9.18 23.45 -28.05
N LEU A 327 10.48 23.73 -27.94
CA LEU A 327 11.26 23.50 -26.73
C LEU A 327 10.73 24.33 -25.55
N SER A 328 10.30 25.57 -25.80
CA SER A 328 9.69 26.43 -24.77
C SER A 328 8.34 25.90 -24.31
N ALA A 329 7.48 25.43 -25.24
CA ALA A 329 6.20 24.81 -24.93
C ALA A 329 6.38 23.50 -24.14
N VAL A 330 7.32 22.64 -24.56
CA VAL A 330 7.67 21.40 -23.85
C VAL A 330 8.23 21.73 -22.46
N LYS A 331 9.06 22.77 -22.32
CA LYS A 331 9.57 23.22 -21.03
C LYS A 331 8.44 23.69 -20.10
N VAL A 332 7.48 24.47 -20.60
CA VAL A 332 6.31 24.91 -19.82
C VAL A 332 5.46 23.71 -19.42
N LEU A 333 5.18 22.80 -20.35
CA LEU A 333 4.43 21.57 -20.08
C LEU A 333 5.12 20.73 -19.00
N LEU A 334 6.44 20.52 -19.12
CA LEU A 334 7.22 19.80 -18.11
C LEU A 334 7.24 20.50 -16.76
N LEU A 335 7.38 21.82 -16.73
CA LEU A 335 7.31 22.59 -15.50
C LEU A 335 5.95 22.42 -14.84
N THR A 336 4.86 22.50 -15.61
CA THR A 336 3.51 22.27 -15.10
C THR A 336 3.32 20.85 -14.60
N THR A 337 3.81 19.83 -15.32
CA THR A 337 3.71 18.44 -14.86
C THR A 337 4.59 18.16 -13.65
N LEU A 338 5.76 18.78 -13.55
CA LEU A 338 6.63 18.67 -12.37
C LEU A 338 5.98 19.36 -11.18
N ILE A 339 5.46 20.58 -11.33
CA ILE A 339 4.71 21.26 -10.29
C ILE A 339 3.51 20.42 -9.87
N SER A 340 2.75 19.84 -10.80
CA SER A 340 1.62 18.96 -10.47
C SER A 340 2.05 17.63 -9.84
N SER A 341 3.22 17.09 -10.18
CA SER A 341 3.74 15.83 -9.61
C SER A 341 4.38 16.05 -8.24
N PHE A 342 4.98 17.23 -8.02
CA PHE A 342 5.51 17.66 -6.73
C PHE A 342 4.46 18.36 -5.88
N ALA A 343 3.31 18.76 -6.40
CA ALA A 343 2.25 19.39 -5.62
C ALA A 343 1.74 18.48 -4.50
N PRO A 344 1.56 17.15 -4.69
CA PRO A 344 1.29 16.21 -3.60
C PRO A 344 2.42 16.11 -2.58
N ILE A 345 3.68 16.21 -3.01
CA ILE A 345 4.84 16.21 -2.09
C ILE A 345 4.91 17.55 -1.34
N GLY A 346 4.63 18.65 -2.02
CA GLY A 346 4.54 19.99 -1.46
C GLY A 346 3.37 20.08 -0.48
N SER A 347 2.22 19.49 -0.79
CA SER A 347 1.11 19.37 0.16
C SER A 347 1.49 18.44 1.30
N LEU A 348 2.11 17.28 1.09
CA LEU A 348 2.60 16.42 2.17
C LEU A 348 3.68 17.08 3.03
N LEU A 349 4.54 17.93 2.45
CA LEU A 349 5.56 18.69 3.17
C LEU A 349 4.96 19.90 3.86
N ILE A 350 3.93 20.54 3.31
CA ILE A 350 3.21 21.66 3.93
C ILE A 350 2.26 21.15 4.99
N ASP A 351 1.58 20.02 4.78
CA ASP A 351 0.72 19.31 5.71
C ASP A 351 1.56 18.66 6.79
N GLY A 352 2.68 18.04 6.44
CA GLY A 352 3.70 17.56 7.37
C GLY A 352 4.29 18.72 8.16
N TYR A 353 4.71 19.80 7.51
CA TYR A 353 5.16 21.02 8.18
C TYR A 353 4.04 21.63 9.02
N ASN A 354 2.79 21.64 8.61
CA ASN A 354 1.66 22.11 9.42
C ASN A 354 1.40 21.16 10.58
N THR A 355 1.61 19.85 10.42
CA THR A 355 1.51 18.84 11.48
C THR A 355 2.68 18.96 12.47
N PHE A 356 3.87 19.36 12.02
CA PHE A 356 5.08 19.57 12.83
C PHE A 356 5.22 20.99 13.38
N SER A 357 4.64 22.00 12.72
CA SER A 357 4.69 23.44 13.06
C SER A 357 3.41 23.94 13.73
N HIS A 358 2.30 23.18 13.65
CA HIS A 358 1.37 23.15 14.76
C HIS A 358 2.20 22.66 15.93
N THR A 359 2.64 23.61 16.77
CA THR A 359 2.92 23.32 18.17
C THR A 359 1.84 22.36 18.58
N PRO A 360 2.18 21.09 18.87
CA PRO A 360 1.21 20.10 19.25
C PRO A 360 0.40 20.79 20.33
N THR A 361 -0.90 20.98 20.09
CA THR A 361 -1.78 21.37 21.19
C THR A 361 -1.37 20.43 22.31
N THR A 362 -1.19 20.93 23.53
CA THR A 362 -0.57 20.21 24.67
C THR A 362 -1.19 18.83 24.98
N ALA A 363 -2.23 18.44 24.25
CA ALA A 363 -2.94 17.19 24.26
C ALA A 363 -2.54 16.18 23.16
N SER A 364 -2.03 16.54 21.97
CA SER A 364 -1.79 15.55 20.90
C SER A 364 -0.67 14.54 21.22
N HIS A 365 0.34 14.94 21.99
CA HIS A 365 1.33 13.99 22.56
C HIS A 365 0.77 13.08 23.66
N LYS A 366 -0.44 13.34 24.15
CA LYS A 366 -1.12 12.54 25.19
C LYS A 366 -2.07 11.50 24.62
N TYR A 367 -2.33 11.53 23.31
CA TYR A 367 -3.27 10.63 22.65
C TYR A 367 -2.54 9.85 21.55
N ALA A 368 -2.97 8.61 21.31
CA ALA A 368 -2.50 7.78 20.22
C ALA A 368 -3.62 7.62 19.20
N GLU A 369 -3.28 7.78 17.92
CA GLU A 369 -4.18 7.45 16.82
C GLU A 369 -4.04 5.95 16.53
N PHE A 370 -5.15 5.22 16.53
CA PHE A 370 -5.15 3.77 16.36
C PHE A 370 -5.79 3.41 15.03
N PHE A 371 -4.96 2.98 14.08
CA PHE A 371 -5.36 2.55 12.75
C PHE A 371 -4.92 1.11 12.53
N PRO A 372 -5.76 0.12 12.87
CA PRO A 372 -5.39 -1.26 12.64
C PRO A 372 -5.46 -1.52 11.13
N TYR A 373 -4.31 -1.58 10.46
CA TYR A 373 -4.19 -2.21 9.15
C TYR A 373 -4.26 -3.75 9.26
N VAL A 374 -3.94 -4.26 10.46
CA VAL A 374 -4.01 -5.68 10.85
C VAL A 374 -4.62 -5.74 12.26
N ILE A 375 -5.60 -6.63 12.50
CA ILE A 375 -6.03 -7.01 13.87
C ILE A 375 -5.44 -8.38 14.14
N GLY A 376 -4.55 -8.44 15.13
CA GLY A 376 -3.70 -9.61 15.29
C GLY A 376 -2.77 -9.75 14.09
N ASN A 377 -2.95 -10.82 13.32
CA ASN A 377 -2.22 -11.14 12.09
C ASN A 377 -3.12 -11.25 10.85
N ASN A 378 -4.41 -10.94 10.99
CA ASN A 378 -5.35 -10.88 9.88
C ASN A 378 -5.43 -9.45 9.34
N PRO A 379 -5.33 -9.24 8.01
CA PRO A 379 -5.52 -7.92 7.42
C PRO A 379 -6.90 -7.39 7.77
N VAL A 380 -6.99 -6.10 8.08
CA VAL A 380 -8.26 -5.45 8.37
C VAL A 380 -8.99 -5.18 7.07
N ASP A 381 -10.15 -5.81 6.91
CA ASP A 381 -11.05 -5.51 5.81
C ASP A 381 -11.98 -4.35 6.22
N ASP A 382 -12.15 -3.38 5.33
CA ASP A 382 -12.92 -2.15 5.55
C ASP A 382 -14.40 -2.44 5.89
N GLU A 383 -14.95 -3.58 5.46
CA GLU A 383 -16.36 -3.92 5.66
C GLU A 383 -16.65 -4.89 6.82
N SER A 384 -15.73 -5.78 7.19
CA SER A 384 -16.02 -6.87 8.16
C SER A 384 -15.65 -6.58 9.60
N ASN A 385 -14.75 -5.62 9.85
CA ASN A 385 -14.14 -5.45 11.17
C ASN A 385 -14.82 -4.41 12.06
N TYR A 386 -16.03 -3.95 11.71
CA TYR A 386 -16.81 -3.09 12.59
C TYR A 386 -17.02 -3.74 13.97
N GLU A 387 -17.22 -5.06 14.03
CA GLU A 387 -17.42 -5.81 15.29
C GLU A 387 -16.12 -6.01 16.10
N ASP A 388 -14.99 -6.31 15.47
CA ASP A 388 -13.71 -6.44 16.20
C ASP A 388 -13.21 -5.09 16.71
N LEU A 389 -13.41 -4.06 15.90
CA LEU A 389 -13.14 -2.68 16.28
C LEU A 389 -14.04 -2.24 17.44
N LYS A 390 -15.30 -2.64 17.43
CA LYS A 390 -16.26 -2.43 18.52
C LYS A 390 -15.80 -3.14 19.80
N ASN A 391 -15.22 -4.33 19.74
CA ASN A 391 -14.61 -5.00 20.90
C ASN A 391 -13.41 -4.22 21.46
N ILE A 392 -12.53 -3.73 20.59
CA ILE A 392 -11.43 -2.82 20.99
C ILE A 392 -11.99 -1.55 21.63
N TYR A 393 -13.06 -1.00 21.07
CA TYR A 393 -13.75 0.17 21.62
C TYR A 393 -14.39 -0.09 22.98
N GLN A 394 -15.00 -1.24 23.23
CA GLN A 394 -15.53 -1.57 24.56
C GLN A 394 -14.40 -1.55 25.60
N ILE A 395 -13.28 -2.21 25.29
CA ILE A 395 -12.12 -2.29 26.20
C ILE A 395 -11.55 -0.89 26.45
N ALA A 396 -11.37 -0.10 25.40
CA ALA A 396 -10.82 1.25 25.50
C ALA A 396 -11.77 2.20 26.25
N ASP A 397 -13.08 2.13 25.99
CA ASP A 397 -14.11 2.95 26.63
C ASP A 397 -14.18 2.67 28.14
N HIS A 398 -14.09 1.40 28.54
CA HIS A 398 -13.99 0.99 29.95
C HIS A 398 -12.75 1.55 30.67
N GLN A 399 -11.67 1.81 29.93
CA GLN A 399 -10.44 2.41 30.46
C GLN A 399 -10.42 3.95 30.39
N GLY A 400 -11.51 4.58 29.96
CA GLY A 400 -11.63 6.03 29.87
C GLY A 400 -11.03 6.64 28.60
N ALA A 401 -10.78 5.84 27.56
CA ALA A 401 -10.26 6.35 26.29
C ALA A 401 -11.25 7.32 25.64
N LEU A 402 -10.72 8.31 24.92
CA LEU A 402 -11.50 9.25 24.11
C LEU A 402 -11.58 8.72 22.69
N LEU A 403 -12.80 8.52 22.17
CA LEU A 403 -13.02 8.11 20.79
C LEU A 403 -13.43 9.31 19.96
N LEU A 404 -12.77 9.49 18.82
CA LEU A 404 -13.13 10.43 17.78
C LEU A 404 -12.80 9.85 16.41
N ASP A 405 -13.79 9.82 15.54
CA ASP A 405 -13.65 9.50 14.12
C ASP A 405 -14.37 10.58 13.32
N ASP A 406 -13.60 11.41 12.60
CA ASP A 406 -14.10 12.52 11.79
C ASP A 406 -14.14 12.23 10.29
N GLY A 407 -13.90 10.98 9.88
CA GLY A 407 -13.89 10.53 8.50
C GLY A 407 -12.77 11.09 7.62
N GLY A 408 -11.82 11.85 8.19
CA GLY A 408 -10.78 12.57 7.45
C GLY A 408 -9.52 11.76 7.15
N SER A 409 -9.17 10.80 8.01
CA SER A 409 -7.85 10.14 7.94
C SER A 409 -7.91 8.61 7.84
N SER A 410 -8.94 7.91 8.32
CA SER A 410 -8.91 6.42 8.29
C SER A 410 -10.24 5.66 8.32
N TYR A 411 -11.37 6.29 8.66
CA TYR A 411 -12.67 5.63 8.54
C TYR A 411 -13.50 6.30 7.46
N LYS A 412 -13.49 5.71 6.27
CA LYS A 412 -14.53 6.03 5.30
C LYS A 412 -15.81 5.38 5.82
N GLN A 413 -16.80 6.20 6.15
CA GLN A 413 -18.15 5.66 6.34
C GLN A 413 -18.52 4.83 5.10
N PRO A 414 -19.32 3.75 5.24
CA PRO A 414 -19.68 2.89 4.12
C PRO A 414 -20.08 3.73 2.92
N SER A 415 -19.68 3.33 1.70
CA SER A 415 -19.99 4.07 0.47
C SER A 415 -21.50 4.29 0.25
N THR A 416 -22.33 3.54 0.97
CA THR A 416 -23.78 3.69 1.04
C THR A 416 -24.22 4.95 1.78
N VAL A 417 -23.39 5.55 2.63
CA VAL A 417 -23.66 6.84 3.27
C VAL A 417 -23.38 7.96 2.26
N PRO A 418 -24.39 8.73 1.85
CA PRO A 418 -24.16 9.90 1.01
C PRO A 418 -23.24 10.91 1.72
N SER A 419 -22.34 11.55 0.99
CA SER A 419 -21.35 12.51 1.54
C SER A 419 -21.96 13.60 2.43
N TYR A 420 -23.19 14.03 2.14
CA TYR A 420 -23.91 15.04 2.92
C TYR A 420 -24.51 14.53 4.24
N LEU A 421 -24.54 13.21 4.46
CA LEU A 421 -25.00 12.56 5.70
C LEU A 421 -23.84 12.03 6.56
N VAL A 422 -22.59 12.25 6.13
CA VAL A 422 -21.41 11.83 6.89
C VAL A 422 -21.44 12.45 8.29
N SER A 423 -21.10 11.64 9.28
CA SER A 423 -21.13 12.02 10.70
C SER A 423 -19.78 11.79 11.36
N VAL A 424 -19.49 12.59 12.37
CA VAL A 424 -18.35 12.38 13.25
C VAL A 424 -18.78 11.44 14.37
N THR A 425 -18.12 10.31 14.52
CA THR A 425 -18.41 9.33 15.57
C THR A 425 -17.55 9.62 16.80
N LEU A 426 -18.15 9.58 17.99
CA LEU A 426 -17.46 9.84 19.25
C LEU A 426 -18.08 9.05 20.41
N ASN A 427 -17.38 8.89 21.52
CA ASN A 427 -17.91 8.22 22.73
C ASN A 427 -18.32 9.22 23.82
N ILE A 428 -18.96 8.70 24.89
CA ILE A 428 -19.37 9.51 26.03
C ILE A 428 -18.17 10.14 26.75
N ASN A 429 -17.04 9.45 26.85
CA ASN A 429 -15.83 9.99 27.48
C ASN A 429 -15.35 11.27 26.77
N TYR A 430 -15.46 11.32 25.44
CA TYR A 430 -15.18 12.52 24.65
C TYR A 430 -16.10 13.70 25.04
N LEU A 431 -17.41 13.48 25.08
CA LEU A 431 -18.39 14.52 25.48
C LEU A 431 -18.26 14.96 26.94
N ASN A 432 -17.81 14.06 27.81
CA ASN A 432 -17.56 14.38 29.21
C ASN A 432 -16.37 15.32 29.35
N SER A 433 -15.30 15.04 28.59
CA SER A 433 -14.05 15.81 28.58
C SER A 433 -14.21 17.15 27.83
N TYR A 434 -14.95 17.14 26.72
CA TYR A 434 -15.24 18.31 25.89
C TYR A 434 -16.75 18.48 25.80
N PRO A 435 -17.37 19.32 26.65
CA PRO A 435 -18.81 19.46 26.70
C PRO A 435 -19.37 20.09 25.41
N LEU A 436 -20.43 19.48 24.89
CA LEU A 436 -21.27 20.04 23.85
C LEU A 436 -22.54 20.60 24.47
N TYR A 437 -23.00 21.75 23.99
CA TYR A 437 -24.16 22.49 24.49
C TYR A 437 -25.31 22.43 23.48
N ASP A 438 -26.54 22.34 23.99
CA ASP A 438 -27.76 22.36 23.18
C ASP A 438 -28.14 23.78 22.75
N VAL A 439 -29.31 23.89 22.10
CA VAL A 439 -29.87 25.16 21.61
C VAL A 439 -30.22 26.14 22.73
N ASP A 440 -30.45 25.63 23.94
CA ASP A 440 -30.81 26.39 25.14
C ASP A 440 -29.59 26.64 26.05
N HIS A 441 -28.38 26.37 25.55
CA HIS A 441 -27.12 26.50 26.28
C HIS A 441 -26.97 25.55 27.48
N HIS A 442 -27.71 24.44 27.51
CA HIS A 442 -27.50 23.39 28.49
C HIS A 442 -26.48 22.36 27.99
N LYS A 443 -25.61 21.88 28.88
CA LYS A 443 -24.67 20.81 28.56
C LYS A 443 -25.46 19.55 28.18
N ILE A 444 -25.21 19.03 26.99
CA ILE A 444 -25.76 17.76 26.53
C ILE A 444 -25.14 16.64 27.38
N LYS A 445 -25.98 15.98 28.17
CA LYS A 445 -25.62 14.80 28.96
C LYS A 445 -26.29 13.58 28.39
N ILE A 446 -25.51 12.53 28.21
CA ILE A 446 -25.98 11.24 27.70
C ILE A 446 -25.80 10.21 28.81
N ASP A 447 -26.88 9.49 29.13
CA ASP A 447 -26.81 8.38 30.07
C ASP A 447 -26.08 7.20 29.41
N PRO A 448 -25.00 6.67 30.02
CA PRO A 448 -24.23 5.54 29.49
C PRO A 448 -25.04 4.25 29.32
N LYS A 449 -26.18 4.11 30.01
CA LYS A 449 -27.06 2.95 29.90
C LYS A 449 -28.01 2.99 28.71
N ILE A 450 -28.09 4.12 27.99
CA ILE A 450 -28.96 4.24 26.81
C ILE A 450 -28.48 3.25 25.73
N LYS A 451 -29.39 2.41 25.24
CA LYS A 451 -29.15 1.47 24.13
C LYS A 451 -29.44 2.05 22.75
N GLN A 452 -30.19 3.16 22.68
CA GLN A 452 -30.55 3.84 21.44
C GLN A 452 -29.33 4.39 20.71
N THR A 453 -29.39 4.41 19.37
CA THR A 453 -28.45 5.21 18.57
C THR A 453 -28.67 6.68 18.86
N ILE A 454 -27.63 7.41 19.27
CA ILE A 454 -27.73 8.84 19.58
C ILE A 454 -27.10 9.64 18.45
N LEU A 455 -27.91 10.51 17.86
CA LEU A 455 -27.48 11.46 16.84
C LEU A 455 -27.66 12.89 17.34
N ILE A 456 -26.61 13.70 17.26
CA ILE A 456 -26.67 15.12 17.59
C ILE A 456 -26.54 15.91 16.28
N PHE A 457 -27.54 16.70 15.96
CA PHE A 457 -27.54 17.56 14.80
C PHE A 457 -27.24 19.00 15.20
N PRO A 458 -26.32 19.69 14.51
CA PRO A 458 -26.24 21.13 14.65
C PRO A 458 -27.50 21.75 14.03
N ILE A 459 -28.00 22.83 14.63
CA ILE A 459 -29.28 23.43 14.23
C ILE A 459 -29.34 23.80 12.74
N ASN A 460 -28.20 24.18 12.16
CA ASN A 460 -28.04 24.49 10.74
C ASN A 460 -28.20 23.26 9.81
N LYS A 461 -28.10 22.02 10.33
CA LYS A 461 -28.30 20.76 9.60
C LYS A 461 -29.61 20.05 9.95
N LYS A 462 -30.56 20.72 10.64
CA LYS A 462 -31.86 20.14 11.02
C LYS A 462 -32.66 19.59 9.81
N TYR A 463 -32.52 20.19 8.63
CA TYR A 463 -33.16 19.73 7.40
C TYR A 463 -32.71 18.34 6.92
N LEU A 464 -31.58 17.83 7.44
CA LEU A 464 -31.04 16.50 7.10
C LEU A 464 -31.56 15.37 7.99
N VAL A 465 -32.25 15.69 9.10
CA VAL A 465 -32.67 14.71 10.12
C VAL A 465 -33.51 13.59 9.50
N ALA A 466 -34.53 13.93 8.71
CA ALA A 466 -35.41 12.93 8.10
C ALA A 466 -34.65 11.95 7.21
N LYS A 467 -33.71 12.46 6.39
CA LYS A 467 -32.89 11.63 5.49
C LYS A 467 -31.92 10.74 6.25
N ARG A 468 -31.30 11.24 7.33
CA ARG A 468 -30.41 10.42 8.16
C ARG A 468 -31.18 9.34 8.92
N LEU A 469 -32.35 9.65 9.46
CA LEU A 469 -33.19 8.66 10.16
C LEU A 469 -33.66 7.54 9.23
N GLU A 470 -34.00 7.86 7.97
CA GLU A 470 -34.34 6.85 6.98
C GLU A 470 -33.15 5.93 6.68
N TYR A 471 -31.95 6.49 6.53
CA TYR A 471 -30.73 5.72 6.34
C TYR A 471 -30.45 4.79 7.53
N GLU A 472 -30.46 5.32 8.76
CA GLU A 472 -30.12 4.56 9.97
C GLU A 472 -31.08 3.41 10.25
N ARG A 473 -32.37 3.59 9.98
CA ARG A 473 -33.39 2.53 10.09
C ARG A 473 -33.15 1.38 9.11
N LYS A 474 -32.52 1.65 7.97
CA LYS A 474 -32.17 0.62 6.98
C LYS A 474 -30.80 0.00 7.23
N ALA A 475 -29.87 0.76 7.83
CA ALA A 475 -28.45 0.41 7.88
C ALA A 475 -27.99 -0.27 9.18
N THR A 476 -28.66 -0.08 10.33
CA THR A 476 -28.15 -0.56 11.63
C THR A 476 -29.17 -1.36 12.44
N GLY A 477 -28.78 -2.55 12.91
CA GLY A 477 -29.63 -3.43 13.74
C GLY A 477 -30.07 -2.77 15.06
N VAL A 478 -29.15 -2.06 15.74
CA VAL A 478 -29.45 -1.29 16.97
C VAL A 478 -30.57 -0.28 16.76
N SER A 479 -30.55 0.46 15.65
CA SER A 479 -31.54 1.50 15.37
C SER A 479 -32.91 0.91 15.06
N GLN A 480 -32.96 -0.32 14.55
CA GLN A 480 -34.20 -1.08 14.34
C GLN A 480 -34.74 -1.65 15.66
N GLU A 481 -33.87 -2.17 16.52
CA GLU A 481 -34.25 -2.84 17.78
C GLU A 481 -34.57 -1.88 18.92
N TYR A 482 -33.72 -0.86 19.12
CA TYR A 482 -33.79 0.05 20.26
C TYR A 482 -34.24 1.48 19.88
N GLY A 483 -34.23 1.81 18.59
CA GLY A 483 -34.62 3.13 18.08
C GLY A 483 -33.48 4.16 18.08
N ILE A 484 -33.82 5.39 17.67
CA ILE A 484 -32.86 6.49 17.49
C ILE A 484 -33.28 7.69 18.35
N LYS A 485 -32.36 8.23 19.13
CA LYS A 485 -32.52 9.46 19.91
C LYS A 485 -31.82 10.61 19.19
N VAL A 486 -32.59 11.64 18.81
CA VAL A 486 -32.07 12.84 18.16
C VAL A 486 -31.97 13.97 19.16
N LEU A 487 -30.80 14.61 19.22
CA LEU A 487 -30.53 15.81 20.00
C LEU A 487 -30.08 16.94 19.07
N TYR A 488 -30.19 18.18 19.54
CA TYR A 488 -29.78 19.36 18.79
C TYR A 488 -28.69 20.12 19.53
N SER A 489 -27.69 20.60 18.80
CA SER A 489 -26.65 21.49 19.30
C SER A 489 -26.68 22.82 18.54
N ASP A 490 -26.24 23.89 19.19
CA ASP A 490 -26.04 25.18 18.52
C ASP A 490 -24.53 25.44 18.36
N PRO A 491 -24.00 25.46 17.12
CA PRO A 491 -22.60 25.78 16.87
C PRO A 491 -22.10 27.08 17.51
N LYS A 492 -23.00 28.04 17.76
CA LYS A 492 -22.69 29.31 18.45
C LYS A 492 -22.04 29.08 19.82
N TYR A 493 -22.54 28.11 20.59
CA TYR A 493 -22.03 27.79 21.93
C TYR A 493 -20.90 26.77 21.93
N ASN A 494 -20.60 26.19 20.77
CA ASN A 494 -19.75 25.01 20.64
C ASN A 494 -18.48 25.26 19.81
N GLN A 495 -18.05 26.52 19.66
CA GLN A 495 -16.85 26.84 18.86
C GLN A 495 -15.55 26.17 19.39
N GLY A 496 -15.53 25.80 20.67
CA GLY A 496 -14.44 25.05 21.30
C GLY A 496 -14.52 23.53 21.11
N PHE A 497 -15.60 23.00 20.55
CA PHE A 497 -15.78 21.56 20.33
C PHE A 497 -15.02 21.16 19.05
N LYS A 498 -13.75 20.85 19.23
CA LYS A 498 -12.77 20.62 18.18
C LYS A 498 -12.32 19.16 18.16
N ASN A 499 -11.86 18.70 17.00
CA ASN A 499 -11.09 17.47 16.88
C ASN A 499 -9.77 17.64 17.67
N ILE A 500 -9.49 16.72 18.58
CA ILE A 500 -8.30 16.75 19.45
C ILE A 500 -6.96 16.58 18.70
N VAL A 501 -6.98 15.95 17.53
CA VAL A 501 -5.81 15.71 16.67
C VAL A 501 -5.62 16.87 15.69
N THR A 502 -6.66 17.22 14.93
CA THR A 502 -6.53 18.20 13.83
C THR A 502 -6.84 19.64 14.26
N GLY A 503 -7.44 19.84 15.44
CA GLY A 503 -7.89 21.16 15.89
C GLY A 503 -9.09 21.72 15.11
N LYS A 504 -9.61 20.99 14.10
CA LYS A 504 -10.76 21.38 13.29
C LYS A 504 -12.01 21.48 14.17
N ASN A 505 -12.79 22.53 14.02
CA ASN A 505 -14.09 22.64 14.69
C ASN A 505 -15.07 21.62 14.09
N ILE A 506 -15.54 20.69 14.91
CA ILE A 506 -16.46 19.60 14.52
C ILE A 506 -17.89 19.84 15.03
N ALA A 507 -18.16 20.96 15.71
CA ALA A 507 -19.50 21.32 16.18
C ALA A 507 -20.52 21.55 15.05
N ASN A 508 -20.04 21.78 13.82
CA ASN A 508 -20.87 21.98 12.63
C ASN A 508 -21.19 20.65 11.91
N GLU A 509 -20.69 19.52 12.41
CA GLU A 509 -20.92 18.21 11.82
C GLU A 509 -22.06 17.46 12.51
N ILE A 510 -22.67 16.50 11.81
CA ILE A 510 -23.62 15.57 12.43
C ILE A 510 -22.77 14.67 13.35
N LEU A 511 -23.13 14.54 14.62
CA LEU A 511 -22.38 13.71 15.56
C LEU A 511 -23.15 12.42 15.84
N ARG A 512 -22.45 11.30 15.84
CA ARG A 512 -22.96 10.00 16.29
C ARG A 512 -22.26 9.63 17.59
N VAL A 513 -23.04 9.43 18.66
CA VAL A 513 -22.49 9.11 19.98
C VAL A 513 -22.64 7.62 20.27
N ILE A 514 -21.52 6.95 20.52
CA ILE A 514 -21.46 5.58 20.99
C ILE A 514 -21.55 5.57 22.53
N THR A 515 -22.44 4.74 23.05
CA THR A 515 -22.68 4.56 24.49
C THR A 515 -22.40 3.11 24.89
N PRO A 516 -21.90 2.82 26.11
CA PRO A 516 -21.69 1.44 26.58
C PRO A 516 -22.92 0.55 26.40
N GLY A 517 -24.13 1.09 26.66
CA GLY A 517 -25.39 0.38 26.47
C GLY A 517 -25.70 0.01 25.01
N ASN A 518 -25.20 0.75 24.04
CA ASN A 518 -25.32 0.47 22.61
C ASN A 518 -24.29 -0.61 22.16
N VAL A 519 -23.13 -0.66 22.82
CA VAL A 519 -22.06 -1.60 22.44
C VAL A 519 -22.24 -3.02 23.01
N ASN A 520 -22.90 -3.19 24.16
CA ASN A 520 -22.96 -4.46 24.90
C ASN A 520 -24.03 -5.49 24.44
N HIS A 521 -24.80 -5.22 23.36
CA HIS A 521 -25.99 -6.02 23.01
C HIS A 521 -26.06 -6.52 21.56
N HIS A 522 -24.93 -6.60 20.87
CA HIS A 522 -24.81 -7.37 19.62
C HIS A 522 -23.63 -8.31 19.71
#